data_AF-A8TTK8-F1
#
_entry.id   AF-A8TTK8-F1
#
_cell.length_a   1.000
_cell.length_b   1.000
_cell.length_c   1.000
_cell.angle_alpha   90.00
_cell.angle_beta   90.00
_cell.angle_gamma   90.00
#
_symmetry.space_group_name_H-M   'P 1'
#
loop_
_entity.id
_entity.type
_entity.pdbx_description
1 polymer ?
#
loop_
_entity_poly.entity_id
_entity_poly.type
_entity_poly.pdbx_seq_one_letter_code
_entity_poly.pdbx_strand_id
1 'polypeptide(L)'
;MPCIILLLQTQHSRLFEAAQTLTHAAGAGSETWPGDLYAFRHLLIRHDRMERDVFQRLDVSTDDGLSRVFDDVLASQPGLDASAVAAAARRMSRIIEVHADAQETDLFPDLIESYRDSLRHQLGDHYARIPADQIELGEPAGA
;
A
#
# COMPACT_ATOMS: atom_id res chain seq x y z
N MET A 1 19.82 3.89 9.42
CA MET A 1 18.50 3.55 9.98
C MET A 1 17.50 3.98 8.94
N PRO A 2 16.68 3.09 8.35
CA PRO A 2 15.62 3.50 7.42
C PRO A 2 14.69 4.51 8.08
N CYS A 3 14.42 5.62 7.39
CA CYS A 3 13.36 6.54 7.75
C CYS A 3 12.02 5.93 7.31
N ILE A 4 10.98 6.02 8.14
CA ILE A 4 9.65 5.48 7.82
C ILE A 4 9.08 6.02 6.50
N ILE A 5 9.38 7.28 6.16
CA ILE A 5 8.95 7.93 4.91
C ILE A 5 9.51 7.19 3.69
N LEU A 6 10.82 6.88 3.68
CA LEU A 6 11.43 6.13 2.57
C LEU A 6 10.84 4.72 2.44
N LEU A 7 10.45 4.10 3.56
CA LEU A 7 9.77 2.81 3.51
C LEU A 7 8.37 2.92 2.91
N LEU A 8 7.59 3.95 3.26
CA LEU A 8 6.27 4.19 2.68
C LEU A 8 6.36 4.44 1.17
N GLN A 9 7.29 5.29 0.72
CA GLN A 9 7.56 5.50 -0.72
C GLN A 9 7.95 4.19 -1.44
N THR A 10 8.74 3.34 -0.78
CA THR A 10 9.07 2.01 -1.31
C THR A 10 7.84 1.12 -1.41
N GLN A 11 6.88 1.21 -0.48
CA GLN A 11 5.61 0.49 -0.57
C GLN A 11 4.76 0.99 -1.74
N HIS A 12 4.70 2.29 -2.00
CA HIS A 12 3.98 2.84 -3.17
C HIS A 12 4.49 2.25 -4.48
N SER A 13 5.81 2.20 -4.64
CA SER A 13 6.44 1.60 -5.83
C SER A 13 6.09 0.11 -5.96
N ARG A 14 6.13 -0.66 -4.86
CA ARG A 14 5.76 -2.08 -4.85
C ARG A 14 4.29 -2.32 -5.17
N LEU A 15 3.40 -1.46 -4.67
CA LEU A 15 1.97 -1.52 -4.98
C LEU A 15 1.73 -1.28 -6.47
N PHE A 16 2.42 -0.29 -7.04
CA PHE A 16 2.33 0.00 -8.46
C PHE A 16 2.81 -1.17 -9.32
N GLU A 17 3.99 -1.75 -9.00
CA GLU A 17 4.52 -2.93 -9.66
C GLU A 17 3.56 -4.13 -9.56
N ALA A 18 3.02 -4.40 -8.37
CA ALA A 18 2.09 -5.51 -8.16
C ALA A 18 0.78 -5.33 -8.95
N ALA A 19 0.25 -4.10 -9.05
CA ALA A 19 -0.92 -3.81 -9.87
C ALA A 19 -0.64 -4.03 -11.36
N GLN A 20 0.56 -3.70 -11.85
CA GLN A 20 0.99 -3.99 -13.21
C GLN A 20 1.14 -5.50 -13.45
N THR A 21 1.79 -6.23 -12.53
CA THR A 21 1.91 -7.69 -12.60
C THR A 21 0.54 -8.35 -12.70
N LEU A 22 -0.41 -7.96 -11.84
CA LEU A 22 -1.77 -8.48 -11.88
C LEU A 22 -2.47 -8.16 -13.20
N THR A 23 -2.32 -6.92 -13.70
CA THR A 23 -2.86 -6.51 -14.99
C THR A 23 -2.35 -7.40 -16.11
N HIS A 24 -1.03 -7.69 -16.13
CA HIS A 24 -0.42 -8.52 -17.15
C HIS A 24 -0.80 -9.98 -17.03
N ALA A 25 -0.75 -10.57 -15.83
CA ALA A 25 -1.11 -11.97 -15.61
C ALA A 25 -2.57 -12.24 -16.01
N ALA A 26 -3.49 -11.39 -15.54
CA ALA A 26 -4.90 -11.53 -15.87
C ALA A 26 -5.18 -11.19 -17.34
N GLY A 27 -4.57 -10.15 -17.89
CA GLY A 27 -4.74 -9.75 -19.30
C GLY A 27 -4.18 -10.75 -20.31
N ALA A 28 -3.14 -11.51 -19.94
CA ALA A 28 -2.57 -12.57 -20.76
C ALA A 28 -3.33 -13.90 -20.64
N GLY A 29 -4.35 -13.98 -19.77
CA GLY A 29 -5.05 -15.24 -19.47
C GLY A 29 -4.16 -16.26 -18.75
N SER A 30 -3.15 -15.80 -17.99
CA SER A 30 -2.27 -16.67 -17.20
C SER A 30 -3.08 -17.42 -16.14
N GLU A 31 -2.87 -18.72 -15.98
CA GLU A 31 -3.52 -19.50 -14.90
C GLU A 31 -3.14 -19.01 -13.49
N THR A 32 -2.10 -18.18 -13.36
CA THR A 32 -1.63 -17.62 -12.08
C THR A 32 -2.45 -16.45 -11.56
N TRP A 33 -3.28 -15.80 -12.40
CA TRP A 33 -3.95 -14.56 -12.04
C TRP A 33 -4.78 -14.63 -10.73
N PRO A 34 -5.40 -15.76 -10.33
CA PRO A 34 -6.09 -15.83 -9.05
C PRO A 34 -5.14 -15.70 -7.85
N GLY A 35 -3.94 -16.28 -7.96
CA GLY A 35 -2.89 -16.13 -6.96
C GLY A 35 -2.35 -14.70 -6.92
N ASP A 36 -2.13 -14.10 -8.09
CA ASP A 36 -1.68 -12.71 -8.21
C ASP A 36 -2.71 -11.72 -7.65
N LEU A 37 -4.01 -11.99 -7.85
CA LEU A 37 -5.11 -11.21 -7.28
C LEU A 37 -5.09 -11.25 -5.74
N TYR A 38 -4.93 -12.45 -5.17
CA TYR A 38 -4.84 -12.64 -3.73
C TYR A 38 -3.60 -11.93 -3.15
N ALA A 39 -2.44 -12.09 -3.78
CA ALA A 39 -1.20 -11.44 -3.38
C ALA A 39 -1.31 -9.90 -3.42
N PHE A 40 -1.89 -9.36 -4.49
CA PHE A 40 -2.10 -7.91 -4.62
C PHE A 40 -3.02 -7.36 -3.53
N ARG A 41 -4.15 -8.03 -3.26
CA ARG A 41 -5.07 -7.63 -2.18
C ARG A 41 -4.41 -7.67 -0.81
N HIS A 42 -3.59 -8.68 -0.53
CA HIS A 42 -2.84 -8.79 0.71
C HIS A 42 -1.81 -7.68 0.89
N LEU A 43 -1.12 -7.31 -0.19
CA LEU A 43 -0.18 -6.20 -0.18
C LEU A 43 -0.88 -4.87 0.15
N LEU A 44 -2.06 -4.61 -0.45
CA LEU A 44 -2.88 -3.44 -0.13
C LEU A 44 -3.27 -3.39 1.35
N ILE A 45 -3.77 -4.50 1.91
CA ILE A 45 -4.15 -4.54 3.34
C ILE A 45 -2.95 -4.27 4.24
N ARG A 46 -1.80 -4.86 3.93
CA ARG A 46 -0.58 -4.66 4.71
C ARG A 46 -0.16 -3.19 4.67
N HIS A 47 -0.20 -2.57 3.49
CA HIS A 47 0.10 -1.16 3.32
C HIS A 47 -0.85 -0.28 4.12
N ASP A 48 -2.16 -0.47 3.99
CA ASP A 48 -3.18 0.32 4.72
C ASP A 48 -3.00 0.22 6.24
N ARG A 49 -2.65 -0.96 6.76
CA ARG A 49 -2.38 -1.16 8.19
C ARG A 49 -1.13 -0.42 8.64
N MET A 50 -0.07 -0.47 7.84
CA MET A 50 1.19 0.19 8.13
C MET A 50 1.01 1.71 8.13
N GLU A 51 0.35 2.25 7.10
CA GLU A 51 0.02 3.67 7.03
C GLU A 51 -0.82 4.11 8.22
N ARG A 52 -1.89 3.38 8.54
CA ARG A 52 -2.75 3.74 9.68
C ARG A 52 -2.01 3.80 11.00
N ASP A 53 -1.19 2.80 11.32
CA ASP A 53 -0.43 2.76 12.57
C ASP A 53 0.65 3.86 12.60
N VAL A 54 1.37 4.07 11.49
CA VAL A 54 2.36 5.15 11.37
C VAL A 54 1.69 6.52 11.53
N PHE A 55 0.64 6.81 10.77
CA PHE A 55 0.00 8.11 10.76
C PHE A 55 -0.73 8.39 12.07
N GLN A 56 -1.35 7.39 12.72
CA GLN A 56 -1.90 7.54 14.06
C GLN A 56 -0.82 7.95 15.09
N ARG A 57 0.38 7.36 15.01
CA ARG A 57 1.51 7.71 15.89
C ARG A 57 2.13 9.07 15.57
N LEU A 58 1.91 9.55 14.36
CA LEU A 58 2.28 10.88 13.90
C LEU A 58 1.09 11.85 13.94
N ASP A 59 0.02 11.55 14.69
CA ASP A 59 -1.16 12.40 14.85
C ASP A 59 -1.76 12.94 13.53
N VAL A 60 -1.75 12.08 12.49
CA VAL A 60 -2.24 12.36 11.15
C VAL A 60 -3.45 11.47 10.87
N SER A 61 -4.53 12.07 10.37
CA SER A 61 -5.71 11.33 9.94
C SER A 61 -5.46 10.63 8.60
N THR A 62 -5.94 9.41 8.46
CA THR A 62 -5.87 8.65 7.22
C THR A 62 -7.22 8.60 6.52
N ASP A 63 -7.21 8.63 5.18
CA ASP A 63 -8.39 8.39 4.36
C ASP A 63 -8.80 6.90 4.35
N ASP A 64 -9.81 6.56 3.52
CA ASP A 64 -10.18 5.18 3.24
C ASP A 64 -8.99 4.41 2.61
N GLY A 65 -8.69 3.23 3.16
CA GLY A 65 -7.56 2.41 2.71
C GLY A 65 -7.73 1.87 1.29
N LEU A 66 -6.61 1.72 0.56
CA LEU A 66 -6.58 1.26 -0.82
C LEU A 66 -7.15 -0.15 -1.00
N SER A 67 -7.09 -1.00 0.03
CA SER A 67 -7.69 -2.35 -0.01
C SER A 67 -9.21 -2.29 -0.13
N ARG A 68 -9.88 -1.38 0.58
CA ARG A 68 -11.32 -1.17 0.47
C ARG A 68 -11.68 -0.63 -0.92
N VAL A 69 -10.91 0.36 -1.40
CA VAL A 69 -11.12 0.93 -2.74
C VAL A 69 -10.98 -0.15 -3.81
N PHE A 70 -10.02 -1.06 -3.66
CA PHE A 70 -9.85 -2.18 -4.59
C PHE A 70 -11.04 -3.14 -4.57
N ASP A 71 -11.54 -3.49 -3.38
CA ASP A 71 -12.72 -4.35 -3.24
C ASP A 71 -13.95 -3.72 -3.93
N ASP A 72 -14.16 -2.41 -3.77
CA ASP A 72 -15.25 -1.67 -4.42
C ASP A 72 -15.07 -1.61 -5.95
N VAL A 73 -13.84 -1.38 -6.43
CA VAL A 73 -13.51 -1.38 -7.86
C VAL A 73 -13.75 -2.76 -8.47
N LEU A 74 -13.38 -3.83 -7.78
CA LEU A 74 -13.58 -5.20 -8.24
C LEU A 74 -15.06 -5.59 -8.23
N ALA A 75 -15.80 -5.22 -7.18
CA ALA A 75 -17.24 -5.46 -7.07
C ALA A 75 -18.06 -4.70 -8.12
N SER A 76 -17.54 -3.58 -8.64
CA SER A 76 -18.17 -2.83 -9.73
C SER A 76 -18.05 -3.49 -11.11
N GLN A 77 -17.25 -4.55 -11.25
CA GLN A 77 -17.14 -5.30 -12.50
C GLN A 77 -18.36 -6.21 -12.72
N PRO A 78 -18.77 -6.46 -13.98
CA PRO A 78 -19.95 -7.27 -14.29
C PRO A 78 -19.81 -8.77 -13.94
N GLY A 79 -18.62 -9.21 -13.53
CA GLY A 79 -18.30 -10.57 -13.11
C GLY A 79 -16.87 -10.65 -12.59
N LEU A 80 -16.48 -11.82 -12.07
CA LEU A 80 -15.12 -12.09 -11.61
C LEU A 80 -14.42 -13.04 -12.60
N ASP A 81 -13.82 -12.44 -13.63
CA ASP A 81 -12.97 -13.13 -14.60
C ASP A 81 -11.64 -12.37 -14.79
N ALA A 82 -10.73 -12.96 -15.58
CA ALA A 82 -9.41 -12.38 -15.81
C ALA A 82 -9.47 -10.98 -16.47
N SER A 83 -10.49 -10.70 -17.29
CA SER A 83 -10.66 -9.40 -17.94
C SER A 83 -11.09 -8.33 -16.93
N ALA A 84 -12.07 -8.68 -16.08
CA ALA A 84 -12.52 -7.85 -14.97
C ALA A 84 -11.39 -7.55 -13.98
N VAL A 85 -10.58 -8.55 -13.64
CA VAL A 85 -9.42 -8.38 -12.75
C VAL A 85 -8.36 -7.48 -13.38
N ALA A 86 -8.04 -7.67 -14.66
CA ALA A 86 -7.10 -6.79 -15.37
C ALA A 86 -7.64 -5.34 -15.45
N ALA A 87 -8.94 -5.15 -15.64
CA ALA A 87 -9.56 -3.83 -15.64
C ALA A 87 -9.50 -3.16 -14.26
N ALA A 88 -9.83 -3.90 -13.21
CA ALA A 88 -9.75 -3.44 -11.82
C ALA A 88 -8.31 -3.06 -11.43
N ALA A 89 -7.33 -3.92 -11.75
CA ALA A 89 -5.92 -3.68 -11.46
C ALA A 89 -5.39 -2.42 -12.18
N ARG A 90 -5.72 -2.22 -13.46
CA ARG A 90 -5.37 -0.98 -14.20
C ARG A 90 -5.96 0.27 -13.57
N ARG A 91 -7.21 0.19 -13.09
CA ARG A 91 -7.84 1.30 -12.38
C ARG A 91 -7.14 1.56 -11.05
N MET A 92 -6.78 0.51 -10.31
CA MET A 92 -6.02 0.66 -9.07
C MET A 92 -4.63 1.25 -9.27
N SER A 93 -3.91 0.93 -10.34
CA SER A 93 -2.60 1.55 -10.61
C SER A 93 -2.68 3.08 -10.61
N ARG A 94 -3.73 3.65 -11.23
CA ARG A 94 -3.96 5.10 -11.25
C ARG A 94 -4.35 5.66 -9.88
N ILE A 95 -5.13 4.90 -9.11
CA ILE A 95 -5.55 5.31 -7.75
C ILE A 95 -4.34 5.30 -6.80
N ILE A 96 -3.48 4.27 -6.89
CA ILE A 96 -2.23 4.18 -6.14
C ILE A 96 -1.31 5.35 -6.50
N GLU A 97 -1.20 5.70 -7.77
CA GLU A 97 -0.38 6.84 -8.21
C GLU A 97 -0.87 8.16 -7.61
N VAL A 98 -2.19 8.42 -7.64
CA VAL A 98 -2.79 9.62 -7.02
C VAL A 98 -2.62 9.62 -5.50
N HIS A 99 -2.82 8.48 -4.85
CA HIS A 99 -2.61 8.31 -3.41
C HIS A 99 -1.16 8.60 -3.00
N ALA A 100 -0.21 8.00 -3.73
CA ALA A 100 1.21 8.20 -3.50
C ALA A 100 1.62 9.65 -3.72
N ASP A 101 1.16 10.29 -4.80
CA ASP A 101 1.49 11.69 -5.09
C ASP A 101 0.95 12.65 -4.02
N ALA A 102 -0.30 12.46 -3.58
CA ALA A 102 -0.89 13.26 -2.50
C ALA A 102 -0.08 13.13 -1.20
N GLN A 103 0.37 11.92 -0.86
CA GLN A 103 1.20 11.73 0.33
C GLN A 103 2.61 12.28 0.16
N GLU A 104 3.26 12.03 -0.97
CA GLU A 104 4.67 12.34 -1.18
C GLU A 104 4.91 13.84 -1.42
N THR A 105 3.95 14.51 -2.05
CA THR A 105 4.06 15.94 -2.39
C THR A 105 3.51 16.84 -1.28
N ASP A 106 2.42 16.44 -0.62
CA ASP A 106 1.75 17.30 0.37
C ASP A 106 2.04 16.86 1.81
N LEU A 107 1.87 15.57 2.13
CA LEU A 107 1.93 15.09 3.51
C LEU A 107 3.36 14.88 4.03
N PHE A 108 4.21 14.18 3.28
CA PHE A 108 5.54 13.77 3.73
C PHE A 108 6.48 14.95 4.02
N PRO A 109 6.49 16.05 3.22
CA PRO A 109 7.27 17.23 3.57
C PRO A 109 6.90 17.80 4.94
N ASP A 110 5.60 17.93 5.23
CA ASP A 110 5.11 18.39 6.54
C ASP A 110 5.56 17.44 7.65
N LEU A 111 5.53 16.13 7.42
CA LEU A 111 6.00 15.14 8.40
C LEU A 111 7.50 15.21 8.67
N ILE A 112 8.30 15.59 7.66
CA ILE A 112 9.76 15.78 7.80
C ILE A 112 10.06 17.01 8.67
N GLU A 113 9.31 18.09 8.47
CA GLU A 113 9.53 19.36 9.16
C GLU A 113 8.98 19.38 10.59
N SER A 114 7.82 18.78 10.83
CA SER A 114 7.07 18.91 12.10
C SER A 114 7.42 17.86 13.17
N TYR A 115 7.81 16.65 12.79
CA TYR A 115 8.01 15.55 13.75
C TYR A 115 9.48 15.33 14.14
N ARG A 116 9.68 14.72 15.32
CA ARG A 116 11.00 14.36 15.82
C ARG A 116 11.64 13.34 14.89
N ASP A 117 12.80 13.70 14.35
CA ASP A 117 13.60 12.82 13.48
C ASP A 117 13.85 11.43 14.09
N SER A 118 14.01 11.36 15.41
CA SER A 118 14.17 10.11 16.14
C SER A 118 12.95 9.18 16.04
N LEU A 119 11.73 9.73 16.06
CA LEU A 119 10.50 8.93 15.98
C LEU A 119 10.35 8.31 14.57
N ARG A 120 10.60 9.10 13.52
CA ARG A 120 10.55 8.61 12.13
C ARG A 120 11.51 7.45 11.88
N HIS A 121 12.71 7.52 12.47
CA HIS A 121 13.69 6.44 12.35
C HIS A 121 13.36 5.24 13.25
N GLN A 122 12.81 5.45 14.45
CA GLN A 122 12.34 4.35 15.31
C GLN A 122 11.24 3.54 14.64
N LEU A 123 10.26 4.22 14.03
CA LEU A 123 9.21 3.57 13.25
C LEU A 123 9.81 2.86 12.03
N GLY A 124 10.71 3.51 11.30
CA GLY A 124 11.36 2.90 10.15
C GLY A 124 12.14 1.64 10.49
N ASP A 125 12.90 1.64 11.58
CA ASP A 125 13.63 0.47 12.08
C ASP A 125 12.69 -0.66 12.51
N HIS A 126 11.52 -0.35 13.08
CA HIS A 126 10.50 -1.34 13.43
C HIS A 126 9.93 -2.02 12.19
N TYR A 127 9.37 -1.25 11.26
CA TYR A 127 8.70 -1.83 10.08
C TYR A 127 9.66 -2.46 9.08
N ALA A 128 10.94 -2.05 9.04
CA ALA A 128 11.95 -2.71 8.23
C ALA A 128 12.26 -4.14 8.68
N ARG A 129 11.96 -4.50 9.95
CA ARG A 129 12.18 -5.85 10.49
C ARG A 129 11.00 -6.79 10.26
N ILE A 130 9.85 -6.25 9.88
CA ILE A 130 8.65 -7.04 9.64
C ILE A 130 8.70 -7.57 8.19
N PRO A 131 8.62 -8.89 7.99
CA PRO A 131 8.55 -9.48 6.67
C PRO A 131 7.47 -8.83 5.78
N ALA A 132 7.77 -8.68 4.49
CA ALA A 132 6.87 -8.01 3.54
C ALA A 132 5.58 -8.80 3.25
N ASP A 133 5.58 -10.10 3.52
CA ASP A 133 4.46 -11.02 3.41
C ASP A 133 3.60 -11.10 4.69
N GLN A 134 4.07 -10.50 5.79
CA GLN A 134 3.35 -10.49 7.05
C GLN A 134 2.36 -9.31 7.13
N ILE A 135 1.07 -9.63 7.31
CA ILE A 135 -0.02 -8.63 7.41
C ILE A 135 -0.18 -8.10 8.84
N GLU A 136 0.16 -8.89 9.85
CA GLU A 136 0.14 -8.48 11.26
C GLU A 136 1.44 -7.77 11.62
N LEU A 137 1.36 -6.49 11.97
CA LEU A 137 2.54 -5.63 12.07
C LEU A 137 3.17 -5.60 13.48
N GLY A 138 2.43 -5.98 14.52
CA GLY A 138 2.90 -5.89 15.91
C GLY A 138 3.20 -4.43 16.34
N GLU A 139 3.37 -4.20 17.64
CA GLU A 139 3.60 -2.84 18.15
C GLU A 139 5.10 -2.45 18.12
N PRO A 140 5.45 -1.25 17.61
CA PRO A 140 6.77 -0.66 17.82
C PRO A 140 7.07 -0.49 19.31
N ALA A 141 8.26 -0.93 19.73
CA ALA A 141 8.72 -0.78 21.11
C ALA A 141 8.93 0.71 21.46
N GLY A 142 8.11 1.22 22.39
CA GLY A 142 8.33 2.50 23.07
C GLY A 142 7.91 3.77 22.33
N ALA A 143 6.68 3.81 21.78
CA ALA A 143 6.04 5.07 21.39
C ALA A 143 5.28 5.70 22.57
#